data_AF-A0A969PFW4-F1
#
_entry.id   AF-A0A969PFW4-F1
#
_cell.length_a   1.000
_cell.length_b   1.000
_cell.length_c   1.000
_cell.angle_alpha   90.00
_cell.angle_beta   90.00
_cell.angle_gamma   90.00
#
_symmetry.space_group_name_H-M   'P 1'
#
loop_
_entity.id
_entity.type
_entity.pdbx_description
1 polymer ?
#
loop_
_entity_poly.entity_id
_entity_poly.type
_entity_poly.pdbx_seq_one_letter_code
_entity_poly.pdbx_strand_id
1 'polypeptide(L)' 'MLRDRGLHECVVIEKSGCLGKCSHAPNIVLMPGKKRLSGMKPEAIAELLANLQ' A
#
# COMPACT_ATOMS: atom_id res chain seq x y z
N MET A 1 1.00 -6.01 10.68
CA MET A 1 1.93 -6.46 9.61
C MET A 1 3.05 -5.45 9.32
N LEU A 2 2.76 -4.24 8.82
CA LEU A 2 3.82 -3.25 8.53
C LEU A 2 4.62 -2.86 9.78
N ARG A 3 3.93 -2.60 10.90
CA ARG A 3 4.56 -2.31 12.20
C ARG A 3 5.37 -3.50 12.72
N ASP A 4 4.78 -4.69 12.70
CA ASP A 4 5.43 -5.93 13.19
C ASP A 4 6.72 -6.27 12.43
N ARG A 5 6.86 -5.78 11.20
CA ARG A 5 8.05 -5.94 10.36
C ARG A 5 8.98 -4.72 10.35
N GLY A 6 8.72 -3.71 11.19
CA GLY A 6 9.48 -2.44 11.20
C GLY A 6 9.21 -1.51 10.00
N LEU A 7 8.59 -1.98 8.93
CA LEU A 7 8.36 -1.26 7.67
C LEU A 7 7.51 0.02 7.79
N HIS A 8 6.82 0.22 8.91
CA HIS A 8 6.01 1.42 9.14
C HIS A 8 6.80 2.73 9.10
N GLU A 9 8.12 2.70 9.34
CA GLU A 9 9.00 3.87 9.27
C GLU A 9 9.39 4.21 7.82
N CYS A 10 9.24 3.26 6.89
CA CYS A 10 9.61 3.40 5.49
C CYS A 10 8.45 3.86 4.61
N VAL A 11 7.25 4.06 5.18
CA VAL A 11 6.04 4.40 4.43
C VAL A 11 5.26 5.53 5.08
N VAL A 12 4.58 6.31 4.25
CA VAL A 12 3.55 7.26 4.69
C VAL A 12 2.19 6.66 4.37
N ILE A 13 1.31 6.58 5.38
CA ILE A 13 -0.06 6.09 5.22
C ILE A 13 -1.01 7.27 5.25
N GLU A 14 -1.69 7.51 4.14
CA GLU A 14 -2.66 8.60 4.00
C GLU A 14 -4.06 8.06 3.77
N LYS A 15 -5.06 8.78 4.31
CA LYS A 15 -6.46 8.54 3.95
C LYS A 15 -6.74 9.25 2.63
N SER A 16 -7.58 8.65 1.80
CA SER A 16 -8.05 9.26 0.55
C SER A 16 -9.57 9.26 0.49
N GLY A 17 -10.12 10.11 -0.39
CA GLY A 17 -11.52 10.04 -0.77
C GLY A 17 -11.81 8.83 -1.67
N CYS A 18 -13.00 8.82 -2.28
CA CYS A 18 -13.37 7.76 -3.20
C CYS A 18 -12.40 7.68 -4.38
N LEU A 19 -11.91 6.48 -4.67
CA LEU A 19 -11.01 6.20 -5.80
C LEU A 19 -11.75 5.74 -7.07
N GLY A 20 -13.09 5.85 -7.09
CA GLY A 20 -13.92 5.44 -8.23
C GLY A 20 -13.95 3.92 -8.48
N LYS A 21 -13.48 3.10 -7.52
CA LYS A 21 -13.42 1.63 -7.62
C LYS A 21 -14.19 0.92 -6.51
N CYS A 22 -15.34 1.46 -6.10
CA CYS A 22 -16.10 0.94 -4.95
C CYS A 22 -16.45 -0.55 -5.05
N SER A 23 -16.67 -1.07 -6.26
CA SER A 23 -16.92 -2.49 -6.52
C SER A 23 -15.74 -3.42 -6.18
N HIS A 24 -14.53 -2.87 -6.05
CA HIS A 24 -13.29 -3.59 -5.70
C HIS A 24 -12.79 -3.23 -4.30
N ALA A 25 -13.66 -2.68 -3.43
CA ALA A 25 -13.29 -2.36 -2.07
C ALA A 25 -12.83 -3.62 -1.29
N PRO A 26 -11.88 -3.48 -0.34
CA PRO A 26 -11.18 -2.25 0.03
C PRO A 26 -10.14 -1.81 -1.01
N ASN A 27 -10.09 -0.51 -1.32
CA ASN A 27 -9.13 0.04 -2.28
C ASN A 27 -7.89 0.60 -1.57
N ILE A 28 -6.75 -0.01 -1.83
CA ILE A 28 -5.44 0.48 -1.40
C ILE A 28 -4.62 0.79 -2.64
N VAL A 29 -3.89 1.91 -2.59
CA VAL A 29 -2.96 2.33 -3.64
C VAL A 29 -1.59 2.45 -3.02
N LEU A 30 -0.61 1.76 -3.60
CA LEU A 30 0.79 1.90 -3.26
C LEU A 30 1.46 2.82 -4.29
N MET A 31 2.19 3.82 -3.82
CA MET A 31 2.89 4.79 -4.67
C MET A 31 4.40 4.79 -4.43
N PRO A 32 5.16 3.85 -5.03
CA PRO A 32 6.62 3.91 -4.98
C PRO A 32 7.12 4.98 -5.97
N GLY A 33 7.57 6.11 -5.42
CA GLY A 33 7.92 7.29 -6.21
C GLY A 33 6.69 7.87 -6.92
N LYS A 34 6.70 7.89 -8.25
CA LYS A 34 5.58 8.41 -9.08
C LYS A 34 4.69 7.33 -9.69
N LYS A 35 4.99 6.04 -9.47
CA LYS A 35 4.21 4.93 -10.02
C LYS A 35 2.99 4.67 -9.15
N ARG A 36 1.86 4.29 -9.77
CA ARG A 36 0.62 3.96 -9.06
C ARG A 36 0.33 2.47 -9.21
N LEU A 37 0.35 1.74 -8.10
CA LEU A 37 0.00 0.33 -8.04
C LEU A 37 -1.32 0.18 -7.27
N SER A 38 -2.29 -0.53 -7.84
CA SER A 38 -3.63 -0.69 -7.27
C SER A 38 -4.09 -2.14 -7.35
N GLY A 39 -5.02 -2.54 -6.47
CA GLY A 39 -5.55 -3.92 -6.44
C GLY A 39 -4.61 -4.93 -5.78
N MET A 40 -3.59 -4.46 -5.07
CA MET A 40 -2.72 -5.31 -4.27
C MET A 40 -3.39 -5.63 -2.93
N LYS A 41 -3.25 -6.88 -2.49
CA LYS A 41 -3.58 -7.25 -1.11
C LYS A 41 -2.58 -6.61 -0.14
N PRO A 42 -2.97 -6.27 1.09
CA PRO A 42 -2.06 -5.72 2.10
C PRO A 42 -0.80 -6.56 2.31
N GLU A 43 -0.91 -7.88 2.21
CA GLU A 43 0.21 -8.79 2.43
C GLU A 43 1.29 -8.65 1.34
N ALA A 44 0.85 -8.58 0.09
CA ALA A 44 1.72 -8.37 -1.06
C ALA A 44 2.41 -7.00 -1.02
N ILE A 45 1.74 -5.99 -0.46
CA ILE A 45 2.34 -4.67 -0.25
C ILE A 45 3.51 -4.77 0.74
N ALA A 46 3.33 -5.41 1.89
CA ALA A 46 4.43 -5.49 2.86
C ALA A 46 5.58 -6.39 2.39
N GLU A 47 5.29 -7.44 1.62
CA GLU A 47 6.34 -8.27 1.00
C GLU A 47 7.14 -7.48 -0.03
N LEU A 48 6.48 -6.68 -0.88
CA LEU A 48 7.17 -5.79 -1.81
C LEU A 48 8.05 -4.78 -1.06
N LEU A 49 7.53 -4.14 -0.02
CA LEU A 49 8.27 -3.18 0.79
C LEU A 49 9.49 -3.80 1.48
N ALA A 50 9.39 -5.04 1.96
CA ALA A 50 10.50 -5.74 2.59
C ALA A 50 11.64 -6.06 1.61
N ASN A 51 11.34 -6.21 0.32
CA ASN A 51 12.33 -6.53 -0.73
C ASN A 51 12.83 -5.29 -1.49
N LEU A 52 12.39 -4.08 -1.12
CA LEU A 52 12.84 -2.82 -1.72
C LEU A 52 14.01 -2.17 -0.96
N GLN A 53 14.54 -2.84 0.08
CA GLN A 53 15.69 -2.40 0.88
C GLN A 53 17.01 -2.63 0.16
#